data_AF-A0A918YMZ9-F1
#
_entry.id   AF-A0A918YMZ9-F1
#
_cell.length_a   1.000
_cell.length_b   1.000
_cell.length_c   1.000
_cell.angle_alpha   90.00
_cell.angle_beta   90.00
_cell.angle_gamma   90.00
#
_symmetry.space_group_name_H-M   'P 1'
#
loop_
_entity.id
_entity.type
_entity.pdbx_description
1 polymer ?
#
loop_
_entity_poly.entity_id
_entity_poly.type
_entity_poly.pdbx_seq_one_letter_code
_entity_poly.pdbx_strand_id
1 'polypeptide(L)'
;MYTTELTEACIEDASNVLVAPSTLQDNELIRDFFGSTITPEDLASGSLDLAQKTVYLCGDVSGISGRQLHAAARVFVIRELSHGHHEDVDTLWTLVDVGRVPIRVHGVGVYYRRFFGLGADHFGRISAEHAFQSLTESTKPGTAHRSGIYLTPVTRNGDELHFRLLRCSTNLSGPTENFRPTDTRIVEALNREAGAVFRNQAPLNHVLAQIYHNTLATAERKQSKAKISAHADKTKDMPVNGVMAFCTFYDRLEKLQPLAEDAFDYGVKGASGLTRLHFRLKEPTGERDGVALPPQFTLTLYPGSVFFMPLSTNRLYTHEIRPSMLDAELLPTRLGYVVRCSSAEAVHKNDRTFLKVAGDLVELGPLTPAGMDKLRRLYAEENRTSSFIDYGDEFFFSMNMGDYVAPRV
;
A
#
# COMPACT_ATOMS: atom_id res chain seq x y z
N MET A 1 -34.33 4.12 -11.95
CA MET A 1 -33.04 4.59 -11.40
C MET A 1 -31.97 4.06 -12.32
N TYR A 2 -31.16 4.94 -12.91
CA TYR A 2 -29.99 4.52 -13.67
C TYR A 2 -28.99 3.94 -12.67
N THR A 3 -28.76 2.63 -12.73
CA THR A 3 -27.59 2.02 -12.08
C THR A 3 -26.38 2.61 -12.79
N THR A 4 -25.77 3.63 -12.22
CA THR A 4 -24.43 4.05 -12.63
C THR A 4 -23.55 2.81 -12.51
N GLU A 5 -23.00 2.33 -13.62
CA GLU A 5 -22.05 1.23 -13.60
C GLU A 5 -20.91 1.58 -12.63
N LEU A 6 -20.86 0.87 -11.51
CA LEU A 6 -19.80 1.01 -10.53
C LEU A 6 -18.49 0.57 -11.19
N THR A 7 -17.70 1.53 -11.64
CA THR A 7 -16.44 1.24 -12.34
C THR A 7 -15.36 0.98 -11.28
N GLU A 8 -14.95 -0.28 -11.08
CA GLU A 8 -13.80 -0.61 -10.23
C GLU A 8 -12.49 -0.08 -10.86
N ALA A 9 -11.46 0.12 -10.03
CA ALA A 9 -10.11 0.35 -10.53
C ALA A 9 -9.58 -0.93 -11.21
N CYS A 10 -8.97 -0.78 -12.37
CA CYS A 10 -8.41 -1.90 -13.12
C CYS A 10 -6.89 -1.79 -13.17
N ILE A 11 -6.19 -2.91 -12.95
CA ILE A 11 -4.75 -3.01 -13.20
C ILE A 11 -4.54 -2.96 -14.72
N GLU A 12 -3.72 -2.03 -15.20
CA GLU A 12 -3.44 -1.82 -16.63
C GLU A 12 -1.94 -1.70 -16.88
N ASP A 13 -1.39 -2.60 -17.70
CA ASP A 13 0.05 -2.71 -17.97
C ASP A 13 0.52 -1.84 -19.14
N ALA A 14 -0.40 -1.24 -19.90
CA ALA A 14 -0.12 -0.50 -21.13
C ALA A 14 0.80 0.72 -20.93
N SER A 15 0.88 1.25 -19.71
CA SER A 15 1.63 2.46 -19.36
C SER A 15 3.11 2.22 -19.06
N ASN A 16 3.57 0.96 -19.03
CA ASN A 16 4.94 0.61 -18.67
C ASN A 16 5.63 -0.15 -19.81
N VAL A 17 6.84 0.27 -20.15
CA VAL A 17 7.65 -0.34 -21.21
C VAL A 17 9.04 -0.64 -20.68
N LEU A 18 9.50 -1.87 -20.87
CA LEU A 18 10.88 -2.28 -20.61
C LEU A 18 11.62 -2.41 -21.94
N VAL A 19 12.71 -1.69 -22.11
CA VAL A 19 13.62 -1.82 -23.24
C VAL A 19 14.79 -2.69 -22.79
N ALA A 20 14.85 -3.91 -23.29
CA ALA A 20 15.87 -4.89 -22.91
C ALA A 20 16.32 -5.73 -24.11
N PRO A 21 17.64 -5.94 -24.31
CA PRO A 21 18.16 -6.92 -25.25
C PRO A 21 17.56 -8.31 -25.00
N SER A 22 17.36 -9.10 -26.05
CA SER A 22 16.76 -10.44 -25.94
C SER A 22 17.48 -11.35 -24.94
N THR A 23 18.79 -11.18 -24.75
CA THR A 23 19.59 -11.94 -23.77
C THR A 23 19.24 -11.65 -22.31
N LEU A 24 18.57 -10.54 -22.02
CA LEU A 24 18.17 -10.12 -20.67
C LEU A 24 16.68 -10.32 -20.39
N GLN A 25 15.86 -10.66 -21.40
CA GLN A 25 14.40 -10.75 -21.21
C GLN A 25 13.98 -11.88 -20.26
N ASP A 26 14.77 -12.95 -20.17
CA ASP A 26 14.53 -14.07 -19.25
C ASP A 26 15.18 -13.88 -17.87
N ASN A 27 15.81 -12.72 -17.61
CA ASN A 27 16.43 -12.46 -16.32
C ASN A 27 15.38 -12.43 -15.19
N GLU A 28 15.59 -13.20 -14.13
CA GLU A 28 14.63 -13.38 -13.02
C GLU A 28 14.20 -12.06 -12.37
N LEU A 29 15.03 -11.03 -12.41
CA LEU A 29 14.72 -9.72 -11.82
C LEU A 29 13.64 -8.96 -12.59
N ILE A 30 13.49 -9.22 -13.89
CA ILE A 30 12.59 -8.51 -14.81
C ILE A 30 11.63 -9.43 -15.57
N ARG A 31 11.72 -10.76 -15.43
CA ARG A 31 10.83 -11.73 -16.10
C ARG A 31 9.35 -11.46 -15.84
N ASP A 32 9.01 -11.07 -14.61
CA ASP A 32 7.64 -10.79 -14.20
C ASP A 32 7.29 -9.29 -14.32
N PHE A 33 7.99 -8.56 -15.19
CA PHE A 33 7.78 -7.12 -15.41
C PHE A 33 6.30 -6.80 -15.67
N PHE A 34 5.83 -5.74 -15.02
CA PHE A 34 4.49 -5.22 -15.25
C PHE A 34 4.52 -4.22 -16.41
N GLY A 35 4.33 -4.71 -17.64
CA GLY A 35 4.30 -3.89 -18.84
C GLY A 35 4.66 -4.70 -20.09
N SER A 36 4.90 -4.00 -21.20
CA SER A 36 5.43 -4.60 -22.43
C SER A 36 6.95 -4.56 -22.45
N THR A 37 7.60 -5.65 -22.86
CA THR A 37 9.05 -5.67 -23.11
C THR A 37 9.32 -5.57 -24.60
N ILE A 38 10.23 -4.68 -24.99
CA ILE A 38 10.66 -4.47 -26.37
C ILE A 38 12.18 -4.49 -26.48
N THR A 39 12.71 -4.72 -27.67
CA THR A 39 14.16 -4.65 -27.93
C THR A 39 14.62 -3.21 -28.19
N PRO A 40 15.92 -2.89 -28.04
CA PRO A 40 16.47 -1.62 -28.50
C PRO A 40 16.21 -1.36 -29.99
N GLU A 41 16.18 -2.40 -30.82
CA GLU A 41 15.86 -2.32 -32.25
C GLU A 41 14.39 -1.91 -32.48
N ASP A 42 13.46 -2.48 -31.71
CA ASP A 42 12.05 -2.08 -31.74
C ASP A 42 11.89 -0.60 -31.35
N LEU A 43 12.58 -0.16 -30.30
CA LEU A 43 12.61 1.24 -29.89
C LEU A 43 13.15 2.14 -31.01
N ALA A 44 14.22 1.73 -31.69
CA ALA A 44 14.82 2.48 -32.78
C ALA A 44 13.92 2.57 -34.02
N SER A 45 13.08 1.55 -34.25
CA SER A 45 12.11 1.54 -35.36
C SER A 45 10.97 2.57 -35.17
N GLY A 46 10.72 3.03 -33.94
CA GLY A 46 9.62 3.96 -33.63
C GLY A 46 8.23 3.33 -33.76
N SER A 47 8.14 2.00 -33.72
CA SER A 47 6.87 1.26 -33.89
C SER A 47 5.92 1.39 -32.70
N LEU A 48 6.43 1.77 -31.52
CA LEU A 48 5.66 1.91 -30.29
C LEU A 48 5.48 3.38 -29.92
N ASP A 49 4.23 3.78 -29.70
CA ASP A 49 3.93 5.08 -29.10
C ASP A 49 4.35 5.08 -27.62
N LEU A 50 5.21 6.03 -27.24
CA LEU A 50 5.70 6.20 -25.87
C LEU A 50 4.96 7.31 -25.11
N ALA A 51 4.00 8.00 -25.74
CA ALA A 51 3.23 9.05 -25.09
C ALA A 51 2.62 8.55 -23.77
N GLN A 52 2.83 9.31 -22.70
CA GLN A 52 2.34 9.00 -21.34
C GLN A 52 2.93 7.73 -20.69
N LYS A 53 3.91 7.07 -21.34
CA LYS A 53 4.50 5.83 -20.81
C LYS A 53 5.67 6.09 -19.86
N THR A 54 5.85 5.17 -18.93
CA THR A 54 7.07 5.01 -18.13
C THR A 54 7.97 3.99 -18.82
N VAL A 55 9.16 4.42 -19.20
CA VAL A 55 10.14 3.59 -19.90
C VAL A 55 11.27 3.19 -18.95
N TYR A 56 11.58 1.90 -18.89
CA TYR A 56 12.69 1.32 -18.16
C TYR A 56 13.74 0.83 -19.15
N LEU A 57 14.99 1.25 -18.98
CA LEU A 57 16.11 0.88 -19.84
C LEU A 57 17.02 -0.13 -19.15
N CYS A 58 17.46 -1.12 -19.92
CA CYS A 58 18.31 -2.24 -19.53
C CYS A 58 19.29 -2.56 -20.67
N GLY A 59 20.49 -3.04 -20.34
CA GLY A 59 21.55 -3.36 -21.31
C GLY A 59 22.47 -2.17 -21.65
N ASP A 60 23.00 -2.16 -22.86
CA ASP A 60 23.80 -1.04 -23.36
C ASP A 60 22.87 0.13 -23.74
N VAL A 61 22.96 1.23 -23.00
CA VAL A 61 22.14 2.43 -23.25
C VAL A 61 22.85 3.49 -24.08
N SER A 62 24.11 3.27 -24.46
CA SER A 62 24.92 4.25 -25.20
C SER A 62 24.34 4.59 -26.58
N GLY A 63 23.66 3.63 -27.21
CA GLY A 63 22.98 3.80 -28.51
C GLY A 63 21.58 4.44 -28.42
N ILE A 64 21.06 4.71 -27.22
CA ILE A 64 19.73 5.27 -27.02
C ILE A 64 19.84 6.80 -26.92
N SER A 65 19.08 7.51 -27.73
CA SER A 65 19.07 8.98 -27.76
C SER A 65 17.84 9.56 -27.07
N GLY A 66 17.99 10.76 -26.48
CA GLY A 66 16.87 11.52 -25.90
C GLY A 66 15.72 11.79 -26.88
N ARG A 67 16.00 11.83 -28.19
CA ARG A 67 14.96 12.02 -29.22
C ARG A 67 13.98 10.85 -29.31
N GLN A 68 14.48 9.62 -29.17
CA GLN A 68 13.65 8.41 -29.19
C GLN A 68 12.69 8.35 -28.00
N LEU A 69 13.08 8.97 -26.88
CA LEU A 69 12.36 8.90 -25.62
C LEU A 69 11.62 10.19 -25.25
N HIS A 70 11.64 11.21 -26.12
CA HIS A 70 11.10 12.54 -25.81
C HIS A 70 9.60 12.53 -25.48
N ALA A 71 8.83 11.62 -26.08
CA ALA A 71 7.39 11.48 -25.81
C ALA A 71 7.08 10.73 -24.51
N ALA A 72 8.06 10.01 -23.93
CA ALA A 72 7.87 9.28 -22.68
C ALA A 72 7.60 10.24 -21.53
N ALA A 73 6.65 9.89 -20.66
CA ALA A 73 6.39 10.69 -19.46
C ALA A 73 7.55 10.58 -18.46
N ARG A 74 8.17 9.39 -18.37
CA ARG A 74 9.25 9.08 -17.44
C ARG A 74 10.23 8.10 -18.10
N VAL A 75 11.51 8.29 -17.84
CA VAL A 75 12.57 7.39 -18.28
C VAL A 75 13.44 7.01 -17.09
N PHE A 76 13.61 5.71 -16.88
CA PHE A 76 14.43 5.11 -15.86
C PHE A 76 15.52 4.25 -16.46
N VAL A 77 16.74 4.36 -15.94
CA VAL A 77 17.85 3.45 -16.26
C VAL A 77 18.05 2.51 -15.08
N ILE A 78 17.93 1.20 -15.31
CA ILE A 78 18.08 0.19 -14.25
C ILE A 78 19.58 -0.05 -14.02
N ARG A 79 20.09 0.45 -12.89
CA ARG A 79 21.54 0.52 -12.59
C ARG A 79 22.22 -0.84 -12.70
N GLU A 80 21.64 -1.87 -12.10
CA GLU A 80 22.26 -3.21 -12.00
C GLU A 80 22.28 -3.95 -13.34
N LEU A 81 21.42 -3.55 -14.29
CA LEU A 81 21.25 -4.23 -15.57
C LEU A 81 21.71 -3.40 -16.76
N SER A 82 22.21 -2.18 -16.54
CA SER A 82 22.58 -1.25 -17.60
C SER A 82 24.05 -0.83 -17.55
N HIS A 83 24.62 -0.59 -18.72
CA HIS A 83 25.97 -0.03 -18.90
C HIS A 83 25.98 0.96 -20.06
N GLY A 84 27.08 1.69 -20.25
CA GLY A 84 27.18 2.68 -21.33
C GLY A 84 26.39 3.97 -21.10
N HIS A 85 25.94 4.23 -19.87
CA HIS A 85 25.46 5.56 -19.49
C HIS A 85 26.66 6.47 -19.16
N HIS A 86 26.69 7.67 -19.74
CA HIS A 86 27.74 8.63 -19.44
C HIS A 86 27.44 9.33 -18.11
N GLU A 87 28.35 9.22 -17.14
CA GLU A 87 28.25 9.94 -15.86
C GLU A 87 28.48 11.46 -16.01
N ASP A 88 29.10 11.89 -17.12
CA ASP A 88 29.61 13.25 -17.36
C ASP A 88 28.75 14.16 -18.26
N VAL A 89 27.51 13.76 -18.58
CA VAL A 89 26.59 14.61 -19.35
C VAL A 89 25.33 14.78 -18.52
N ASP A 90 24.97 16.04 -18.17
CA ASP A 90 23.70 16.47 -17.58
C ASP A 90 22.59 15.41 -17.79
N THR A 91 22.41 14.54 -16.80
CA THR A 91 21.76 13.24 -17.00
C THR A 91 20.25 13.42 -17.11
N LEU A 92 19.74 13.40 -18.35
CA LEU A 92 18.30 13.54 -18.67
C LEU A 92 17.41 12.45 -18.04
N TRP A 93 17.97 11.30 -17.64
CA TRP A 93 17.20 10.14 -17.19
C TRP A 93 17.55 9.73 -15.76
N THR A 94 16.53 9.30 -15.01
CA THR A 94 16.69 8.94 -13.60
C THR A 94 17.26 7.53 -13.46
N LEU A 95 18.41 7.40 -12.79
CA LEU A 95 18.96 6.11 -12.41
C LEU A 95 18.15 5.50 -11.26
N VAL A 96 17.74 4.24 -11.39
CA VAL A 96 16.99 3.49 -10.38
C VAL A 96 17.61 2.13 -10.12
N ASP A 97 17.39 1.59 -8.93
CA ASP A 97 17.70 0.19 -8.64
C ASP A 97 16.62 -0.74 -9.21
N VAL A 98 16.98 -2.01 -9.40
CA VAL A 98 16.05 -3.04 -9.93
C VAL A 98 14.84 -3.30 -9.01
N GLY A 99 14.87 -2.84 -7.76
CA GLY A 99 13.71 -2.87 -6.86
C GLY A 99 12.63 -1.82 -7.18
N ARG A 100 12.96 -0.80 -7.99
CA ARG A 100 12.00 0.17 -8.56
C ARG A 100 11.29 -0.33 -9.81
N VAL A 101 11.66 -1.52 -10.31
CA VAL A 101 10.99 -2.15 -11.46
C VAL A 101 9.67 -2.79 -10.98
N PRO A 102 8.52 -2.44 -11.58
CA PRO A 102 7.23 -3.00 -11.20
C PRO A 102 7.12 -4.45 -11.64
N ILE A 103 6.67 -5.32 -10.75
CA ILE A 103 6.40 -6.72 -11.08
C ILE A 103 4.93 -7.07 -10.90
N ARG A 104 4.41 -7.88 -11.83
CA ARG A 104 3.04 -8.39 -11.77
C ARG A 104 2.94 -9.46 -10.69
N VAL A 105 1.95 -9.34 -9.81
CA VAL A 105 1.62 -10.38 -8.83
C VAL A 105 0.30 -11.02 -9.24
N HIS A 106 0.39 -12.13 -9.99
CA HIS A 106 -0.75 -12.98 -10.37
C HIS A 106 -1.97 -12.25 -10.97
N GLY A 107 -1.78 -11.06 -11.56
CA GLY A 107 -2.88 -10.22 -12.04
C GLY A 107 -3.76 -9.59 -10.94
N VAL A 108 -3.37 -9.68 -9.67
CA VAL A 108 -4.12 -9.16 -8.51
C VAL A 108 -3.44 -7.95 -7.86
N GLY A 109 -2.23 -7.60 -8.29
CA GLY A 109 -1.54 -6.40 -7.84
C GLY A 109 -0.19 -6.21 -8.53
N VAL A 110 0.47 -5.12 -8.17
CA VAL A 110 1.80 -4.75 -8.66
C VAL A 110 2.73 -4.52 -7.47
N TYR A 111 3.89 -5.14 -7.51
CA TYR A 111 4.86 -5.10 -6.43
C TYR A 111 6.15 -4.40 -6.85
N TYR A 112 6.69 -3.59 -5.95
CA TYR A 112 8.00 -2.97 -6.07
C TYR A 112 8.82 -3.46 -4.89
N ARG A 113 9.89 -4.21 -5.18
CA ARG A 113 10.73 -4.82 -4.14
C ARG A 113 11.44 -3.77 -3.29
N ARG A 114 11.72 -2.59 -3.87
CA ARG A 114 12.29 -1.42 -3.19
C ARG A 114 11.82 -0.14 -3.88
N PHE A 115 10.59 0.28 -3.62
CA PHE A 115 10.08 1.54 -4.13
C PHE A 115 10.79 2.73 -3.44
N PHE A 116 10.91 2.68 -2.13
CA PHE A 116 11.54 3.76 -1.36
C PHE A 116 12.99 3.38 -1.04
N GLY A 117 13.91 4.31 -1.32
CA GLY A 117 15.33 4.13 -1.01
C GLY A 117 15.59 4.00 0.50
N LEU A 118 16.55 3.15 0.87
CA LEU A 118 16.87 2.84 2.27
C LEU A 118 17.49 4.04 3.01
N GLY A 119 18.19 4.92 2.30
CA GLY A 119 18.85 6.10 2.88
C GLY A 119 17.89 7.23 3.31
N ALA A 120 16.59 7.11 3.04
CA ALA A 120 15.62 8.18 3.34
C ALA A 120 15.05 8.13 4.77
N ASP A 121 15.39 7.09 5.56
CA ASP A 121 14.95 6.87 6.94
C ASP A 121 13.46 7.17 7.19
N HIS A 122 12.59 6.58 6.37
CA HIS A 122 11.14 6.79 6.51
C HIS A 122 10.62 6.34 7.88
N PHE A 123 11.20 5.29 8.47
CA PHE A 123 10.81 4.85 9.81
C PHE A 123 11.07 5.94 10.85
N GLY A 124 12.33 6.43 10.94
CA GLY A 124 12.71 7.43 11.92
C GLY A 124 11.97 8.74 11.73
N ARG A 125 11.82 9.20 10.47
CA ARG A 125 11.11 10.44 10.15
C ARG A 125 9.63 10.40 10.51
N ILE A 126 8.92 9.34 10.14
CA ILE A 126 7.49 9.19 10.49
C ILE A 126 7.34 9.09 12.01
N SER A 127 8.22 8.36 12.69
CA SER A 127 8.18 8.22 14.16
C SER A 127 8.50 9.52 14.90
N ALA A 128 9.28 10.42 14.29
CA ALA A 128 9.58 11.74 14.84
C ALA A 128 8.48 12.77 14.53
N GLU A 129 7.81 12.64 13.39
CA GLU A 129 6.74 13.55 12.95
C GLU A 129 5.40 13.28 13.67
N HIS A 130 5.20 12.06 14.19
CA HIS A 130 3.91 11.61 14.75
C HIS A 130 4.00 10.91 16.10
N ALA A 131 3.00 11.16 16.95
CA ALA A 131 2.83 10.43 18.20
C ALA A 131 1.91 9.20 17.99
N PHE A 132 2.51 8.02 17.90
CA PHE A 132 1.77 6.76 17.73
C PHE A 132 0.90 6.44 18.94
N GLN A 133 -0.32 5.98 18.67
CA GLN A 133 -1.36 5.73 19.66
C GLN A 133 -1.47 4.23 19.96
N SER A 134 -1.94 3.89 21.16
CA SER A 134 -2.21 2.49 21.49
C SER A 134 -3.39 1.95 20.67
N LEU A 135 -3.30 0.68 20.28
CA LEU A 135 -4.40 -0.05 19.69
C LEU A 135 -5.03 -0.97 20.72
N THR A 136 -6.35 -1.07 20.70
CA THR A 136 -7.08 -2.16 21.34
C THR A 136 -7.52 -3.17 20.28
N GLU A 137 -7.31 -4.46 20.53
CA GLU A 137 -7.79 -5.51 19.64
C GLU A 137 -9.22 -5.87 20.02
N SER A 138 -10.20 -5.37 19.27
CA SER A 138 -11.62 -5.63 19.53
C SER A 138 -12.06 -5.12 20.91
N THR A 139 -13.04 -5.77 21.55
CA THR A 139 -13.56 -5.47 22.89
C THR A 139 -12.78 -6.16 24.00
N LYS A 140 -11.59 -6.72 23.73
CA LYS A 140 -10.82 -7.46 24.74
C LYS A 140 -10.05 -6.50 25.64
N PRO A 141 -10.00 -6.73 26.97
CA PRO A 141 -9.15 -5.96 27.86
C PRO A 141 -7.68 -6.30 27.57
N GLY A 142 -7.02 -5.46 26.76
CA GLY A 142 -5.61 -5.60 26.42
C GLY A 142 -5.20 -4.66 25.28
N THR A 143 -3.96 -4.16 25.34
CA THR A 143 -3.35 -3.42 24.23
C THR A 143 -2.77 -4.40 23.22
N ALA A 144 -2.92 -4.10 21.93
CA ALA A 144 -2.24 -4.83 20.87
C ALA A 144 -0.73 -4.70 21.04
N HIS A 145 0.05 -5.65 20.50
CA HIS A 145 1.51 -5.51 20.34
C HIS A 145 1.89 -4.49 19.25
N ARG A 146 0.99 -3.58 18.92
CA ARG A 146 1.10 -2.60 17.85
C ARG A 146 0.67 -1.24 18.40
N SER A 147 1.37 -0.21 17.95
CA SER A 147 0.90 1.17 18.03
C SER A 147 0.61 1.68 16.62
N GLY A 148 -0.22 2.70 16.49
CA GLY A 148 -0.65 3.17 15.17
C GLY A 148 -1.22 4.57 15.19
N ILE A 149 -1.47 5.10 14.01
CA ILE A 149 -2.04 6.43 13.82
C ILE A 149 -2.76 6.49 12.47
N TYR A 150 -3.86 7.24 12.43
CA TYR A 150 -4.50 7.63 11.18
C TYR A 150 -4.01 8.99 10.74
N LEU A 151 -3.66 9.09 9.46
CA LEU A 151 -3.21 10.33 8.85
C LEU A 151 -4.04 10.64 7.60
N THR A 152 -4.39 11.90 7.42
CA THR A 152 -5.08 12.40 6.22
C THR A 152 -4.81 13.91 6.07
N PRO A 153 -4.94 14.53 4.88
CA PRO A 153 -4.88 15.98 4.80
C PRO A 153 -5.98 16.62 5.66
N VAL A 154 -5.57 17.53 6.55
CA VAL A 154 -6.47 18.34 7.38
C VAL A 154 -6.35 19.79 6.95
N THR A 155 -7.48 20.41 6.64
CA THR A 155 -7.55 21.84 6.28
C THR A 155 -8.41 22.58 7.27
N ARG A 156 -8.03 23.82 7.60
CA ARG A 156 -8.78 24.68 8.52
C ARG A 156 -9.51 25.76 7.73
N ASN A 157 -10.80 25.94 8.01
CA ASN A 157 -11.61 27.03 7.49
C ASN A 157 -12.35 27.71 8.66
N GLY A 158 -11.85 28.85 9.12
CA GLY A 158 -12.28 29.43 10.39
C GLY A 158 -12.04 28.45 11.54
N ASP A 159 -13.10 28.13 12.28
CA ASP A 159 -13.08 27.15 13.38
C ASP A 159 -13.36 25.71 12.93
N GLU A 160 -13.65 25.49 11.64
CA GLU A 160 -13.90 24.17 11.09
C GLU A 160 -12.61 23.47 10.68
N LEU A 161 -12.46 22.20 11.06
CA LEU A 161 -11.39 21.32 10.59
C LEU A 161 -11.98 20.30 9.61
N HIS A 162 -11.59 20.39 8.34
CA HIS A 162 -12.02 19.47 7.28
C HIS A 162 -10.97 18.39 7.04
N PHE A 163 -11.42 17.14 6.98
CA PHE A 163 -10.57 15.96 6.84
C PHE A 163 -11.36 14.80 6.24
N ARG A 164 -10.71 13.64 6.08
CA ARG A 164 -11.38 12.41 5.64
C ARG A 164 -11.32 11.34 6.71
N LEU A 165 -12.40 10.60 6.86
CA LEU A 165 -12.49 9.47 7.77
C LEU A 165 -12.30 8.15 7.02
N LEU A 166 -11.78 7.14 7.70
CA LEU A 166 -11.80 5.76 7.21
C LEU A 166 -12.18 4.84 8.37
N ARG A 167 -13.48 4.83 8.68
CA ARG A 167 -14.09 4.18 9.85
C ARG A 167 -14.10 2.67 9.65
N CYS A 168 -12.96 2.04 9.94
CA CYS A 168 -12.82 0.59 9.91
C CYS A 168 -12.90 -0.03 11.32
N SER A 169 -12.39 -1.24 11.50
CA SER A 169 -12.44 -1.97 12.77
C SER A 169 -11.28 -1.64 13.73
N THR A 170 -10.34 -0.78 13.34
CA THR A 170 -9.21 -0.39 14.21
C THR A 170 -9.70 0.61 15.25
N ASN A 171 -9.35 0.37 16.51
CA ASN A 171 -9.69 1.27 17.61
C ASN A 171 -8.42 1.88 18.20
N LEU A 172 -8.09 3.07 17.69
CA LEU A 172 -7.01 3.91 18.17
C LEU A 172 -7.51 4.82 19.29
N SER A 173 -6.62 5.12 20.24
CA SER A 173 -6.96 5.90 21.43
C SER A 173 -6.94 7.42 21.25
N GLY A 174 -6.44 7.93 20.12
CA GLY A 174 -6.31 9.37 19.86
C GLY A 174 -6.88 9.80 18.50
N PRO A 175 -6.82 11.11 18.20
CA PRO A 175 -7.41 11.67 16.98
C PRO A 175 -6.61 11.30 15.72
N THR A 176 -7.24 11.47 14.57
CA THR A 176 -6.53 11.51 13.28
C THR A 176 -5.59 12.72 13.23
N GLU A 177 -4.43 12.58 12.61
CA GLU A 177 -3.48 13.69 12.41
C GLU A 177 -3.37 14.10 10.94
N ASN A 178 -2.94 15.35 10.72
CA ASN A 178 -2.61 15.87 9.41
C ASN A 178 -1.38 15.18 8.82
N PHE A 179 -1.30 15.15 7.49
CA PHE A 179 -0.06 14.79 6.81
C PHE A 179 1.06 15.77 7.17
N ARG A 180 2.22 15.20 7.48
CA ARG A 180 3.48 15.92 7.66
C ARG A 180 4.29 15.85 6.35
N PRO A 181 5.46 16.52 6.26
CA PRO A 181 6.24 16.56 5.02
C PRO A 181 6.64 15.16 4.52
N THR A 182 6.88 14.19 5.40
CA THR A 182 7.23 12.83 4.97
C THR A 182 6.02 12.12 4.36
N ASP A 183 4.84 12.20 4.98
CA ASP A 183 3.61 11.59 4.45
C ASP A 183 3.23 12.17 3.10
N THR A 184 3.29 13.50 2.98
CA THR A 184 2.95 14.20 1.73
C THR A 184 3.79 13.66 0.58
N ARG A 185 5.11 13.52 0.77
CA ARG A 185 6.02 12.98 -0.25
C ARG A 185 5.73 11.51 -0.58
N ILE A 186 5.47 10.68 0.44
CA ILE A 186 5.12 9.26 0.25
C ILE A 186 3.83 9.16 -0.57
N VAL A 187 2.76 9.81 -0.11
CA VAL A 187 1.42 9.70 -0.71
C VAL A 187 1.39 10.30 -2.11
N GLU A 188 2.09 11.41 -2.37
CA GLU A 188 2.24 11.95 -3.73
C GLU A 188 2.99 10.99 -4.66
N ALA A 189 4.09 10.39 -4.20
CA ALA A 189 4.84 9.41 -4.99
C ALA A 189 3.99 8.18 -5.31
N LEU A 190 3.19 7.70 -4.35
CA LEU A 190 2.28 6.59 -4.54
C LEU A 190 1.12 6.94 -5.48
N ASN A 191 0.55 8.14 -5.39
CA ASN A 191 -0.50 8.58 -6.32
C ASN A 191 0.02 8.70 -7.76
N ARG A 192 1.22 9.25 -7.96
CA ARG A 192 1.86 9.29 -9.28
C ARG A 192 2.06 7.88 -9.85
N GLU A 193 2.50 6.95 -9.02
CA GLU A 193 2.69 5.56 -9.46
C GLU A 193 1.38 4.84 -9.70
N ALA A 194 0.37 5.05 -8.84
CA ALA A 194 -0.96 4.48 -9.02
C ALA A 194 -1.59 4.91 -10.36
N GLY A 195 -1.33 6.14 -10.82
CA GLY A 195 -1.75 6.60 -12.16
C GLY A 195 -1.10 5.86 -13.33
N ALA A 196 0.06 5.22 -13.12
CA ALA A 196 0.74 4.39 -14.12
C ALA A 196 0.42 2.88 -13.98
N VAL A 197 -0.22 2.48 -12.88
CA VAL A 197 -0.57 1.08 -12.57
C VAL A 197 -2.06 0.80 -12.78
N PHE A 198 -2.91 1.79 -12.51
CA PHE A 198 -4.36 1.63 -12.49
C PHE A 198 -5.06 2.62 -13.40
N ARG A 199 -6.06 2.10 -14.11
CA ARG A 199 -7.07 2.91 -14.78
C ARG A 199 -8.21 3.22 -13.82
N ASN A 200 -8.78 4.42 -13.95
CA ASN A 200 -9.97 4.86 -13.20
C ASN A 200 -9.82 4.84 -11.68
N GLN A 201 -8.61 4.87 -11.12
CA GLN A 201 -8.44 4.84 -9.66
C GLN A 201 -9.03 6.09 -8.97
N ALA A 202 -9.33 5.96 -7.68
CA ALA A 202 -9.47 7.09 -6.77
C ALA A 202 -8.13 7.44 -6.11
N PRO A 203 -7.91 8.72 -5.73
CA PRO A 203 -6.65 9.13 -5.12
C PRO A 203 -6.46 8.49 -3.73
N LEU A 204 -5.22 8.09 -3.46
CA LEU A 204 -4.75 7.71 -2.14
C LEU A 204 -4.67 8.95 -1.26
N ASN A 205 -5.41 8.97 -0.14
CA ASN A 205 -5.56 10.17 0.69
C ASN A 205 -5.70 9.89 2.19
N HIS A 206 -5.62 8.63 2.61
CA HIS A 206 -5.78 8.23 3.99
C HIS A 206 -4.78 7.13 4.34
N VAL A 207 -4.08 7.28 5.46
CA VAL A 207 -2.99 6.40 5.88
C VAL A 207 -3.34 5.76 7.21
N LEU A 208 -3.07 4.46 7.32
CA LEU A 208 -2.88 3.77 8.61
C LEU A 208 -1.40 3.42 8.74
N ALA A 209 -0.68 4.14 9.59
CA ALA A 209 0.69 3.83 9.95
C ALA A 209 0.70 3.02 11.24
N GLN A 210 1.42 1.89 11.28
CA GLN A 210 1.46 1.00 12.44
C GLN A 210 2.86 0.47 12.70
N ILE A 211 3.33 0.61 13.94
CA ILE A 211 4.59 0.03 14.42
C ILE A 211 4.29 -1.33 15.06
N TYR A 212 5.04 -2.34 14.64
CA TYR A 212 4.89 -3.74 15.04
C TYR A 212 6.00 -4.08 16.04
N HIS A 213 5.63 -4.18 17.31
CA HIS A 213 6.57 -4.43 18.40
C HIS A 213 6.72 -5.93 18.65
N ASN A 214 7.97 -6.37 18.83
CA ASN A 214 8.27 -7.73 19.29
C ASN A 214 8.64 -7.68 20.78
N THR A 215 8.13 -8.62 21.55
CA THR A 215 8.44 -8.78 22.98
C THR A 215 9.33 -10.00 23.15
N LEU A 216 10.48 -9.80 23.80
CA LEU A 216 11.41 -10.88 24.10
C LEU A 216 10.82 -11.88 25.10
N ALA A 217 11.36 -13.10 25.11
CA ALA A 217 11.03 -14.05 26.15
C ALA A 217 11.64 -13.60 27.50
N THR A 218 10.92 -13.81 28.59
CA THR A 218 11.45 -13.75 29.96
C THR A 218 11.40 -15.15 30.57
N ALA A 219 11.90 -15.32 31.80
CA ALA A 219 11.83 -16.61 32.49
C ALA A 219 10.37 -17.07 32.69
N GLU A 220 9.42 -16.13 32.78
CA GLU A 220 8.00 -16.36 33.06
C GLU A 220 7.12 -16.35 31.81
N ARG A 221 7.59 -15.79 30.68
CA ARG A 221 6.76 -15.56 29.49
C ARG A 221 7.52 -15.86 28.19
N LYS A 222 6.88 -16.60 27.28
CA LYS A 222 7.38 -16.80 25.92
C LYS A 222 7.42 -15.47 25.16
N GLN A 223 8.36 -15.37 24.21
CA GLN A 223 8.40 -14.25 23.26
C GLN A 223 7.06 -14.09 22.53
N SER A 224 6.75 -12.85 22.16
CA SER A 224 5.57 -12.50 21.35
C SER A 224 6.00 -11.65 20.17
N LYS A 225 5.40 -11.89 19.00
CA LYS A 225 5.70 -11.17 17.77
C LYS A 225 4.42 -10.56 17.24
N ALA A 226 4.47 -9.29 16.85
CA ALA A 226 3.30 -8.61 16.31
C ALA A 226 2.85 -9.27 14.99
N LYS A 227 1.55 -9.55 14.89
CA LYS A 227 0.91 -10.16 13.72
C LYS A 227 -0.47 -9.54 13.52
N ILE A 228 -1.03 -9.74 12.34
CA ILE A 228 -2.44 -9.46 12.05
C ILE A 228 -3.02 -10.73 11.47
N SER A 229 -4.10 -11.24 12.04
CA SER A 229 -4.82 -12.40 11.51
C SER A 229 -5.46 -12.10 10.15
N ALA A 230 -5.82 -13.16 9.42
CA ALA A 230 -6.53 -13.06 8.14
C ALA A 230 -7.76 -12.17 8.22
N HIS A 231 -7.82 -11.15 7.36
CA HIS A 231 -8.95 -10.24 7.21
C HIS A 231 -8.96 -9.63 5.80
N ALA A 232 -10.08 -9.02 5.43
CA ALA A 232 -10.15 -8.03 4.36
C ALA A 232 -10.31 -6.64 4.97
N ASP A 233 -9.70 -5.65 4.34
CA ASP A 233 -9.86 -4.25 4.75
C ASP A 233 -11.30 -3.80 4.55
N LYS A 234 -11.81 -2.99 5.48
CA LYS A 234 -13.22 -2.56 5.49
C LYS A 234 -13.43 -1.46 4.47
N THR A 235 -14.29 -1.72 3.49
CA THR A 235 -14.46 -0.85 2.31
C THR A 235 -15.53 0.23 2.47
N LYS A 236 -16.24 0.28 3.61
CA LYS A 236 -17.37 1.19 3.90
C LYS A 236 -17.15 2.65 3.46
N ASP A 237 -15.98 3.20 3.77
CA ASP A 237 -15.66 4.62 3.51
C ASP A 237 -14.75 4.79 2.28
N MET A 238 -14.54 3.72 1.51
CA MET A 238 -13.72 3.74 0.30
C MET A 238 -14.61 3.87 -0.94
N PRO A 239 -14.21 4.67 -1.93
CA PRO A 239 -14.93 4.70 -3.20
C PRO A 239 -14.74 3.36 -3.94
N VAL A 240 -15.68 2.99 -4.80
CA VAL A 240 -15.67 1.69 -5.51
C VAL A 240 -14.42 1.47 -6.37
N ASN A 241 -13.87 2.55 -6.92
CA ASN A 241 -12.63 2.58 -7.66
C ASN A 241 -11.39 2.81 -6.79
N GLY A 242 -11.49 2.50 -5.49
CA GLY A 242 -10.38 2.61 -4.56
C GLY A 242 -9.23 1.66 -4.90
N VAL A 243 -8.04 2.05 -4.48
CA VAL A 243 -6.83 1.23 -4.49
C VAL A 243 -6.13 1.33 -3.13
N MET A 244 -5.22 0.41 -2.88
CA MET A 244 -4.43 0.36 -1.65
C MET A 244 -2.96 0.18 -1.96
N ALA A 245 -2.11 0.81 -1.16
CA ALA A 245 -0.67 0.67 -1.22
C ALA A 245 -0.13 0.22 0.15
N PHE A 246 0.45 -0.97 0.20
CA PHE A 246 1.11 -1.51 1.39
C PHE A 246 2.59 -1.16 1.33
N CYS A 247 3.00 -0.11 2.04
CA CYS A 247 4.41 0.26 2.17
C CYS A 247 5.00 -0.36 3.44
N THR A 248 6.28 -0.76 3.37
CA THR A 248 6.98 -1.32 4.53
C THR A 248 8.31 -0.62 4.77
N PHE A 249 8.51 -0.18 6.01
CA PHE A 249 9.76 0.37 6.50
C PHE A 249 10.21 -0.40 7.74
N TYR A 250 11.51 -0.43 8.00
CA TYR A 250 12.08 -1.11 9.15
C TYR A 250 13.04 -0.19 9.89
N ASP A 251 13.11 -0.40 11.18
CA ASP A 251 14.18 0.04 12.07
C ASP A 251 14.93 -1.19 12.59
N ARG A 252 16.20 -1.00 12.94
CA ARG A 252 17.11 -2.03 13.45
C ARG A 252 17.39 -3.20 12.50
N LEU A 253 17.61 -2.90 11.21
CA LEU A 253 17.96 -3.91 10.19
C LEU A 253 19.38 -4.46 10.35
N GLU A 254 20.28 -3.77 11.06
CA GLU A 254 21.69 -4.12 11.24
C GLU A 254 21.94 -5.48 11.91
N LYS A 255 20.93 -6.04 12.58
CA LYS A 255 20.97 -7.39 13.15
C LYS A 255 20.85 -8.51 12.12
N LEU A 256 20.42 -8.17 10.91
CA LEU A 256 20.25 -9.09 9.80
C LEU A 256 21.31 -8.81 8.74
N GLN A 257 21.59 -9.81 7.91
CA GLN A 257 22.49 -9.68 6.76
C GLN A 257 21.72 -9.95 5.46
N PRO A 258 22.10 -9.32 4.35
CA PRO A 258 21.53 -9.66 3.04
C PRO A 258 21.63 -11.17 2.77
N LEU A 259 20.56 -11.75 2.23
CA LEU A 259 20.56 -13.17 1.85
C LEU A 259 21.14 -13.35 0.45
N ALA A 260 21.90 -14.44 0.25
CA ALA A 260 22.55 -14.72 -1.04
C ALA A 260 21.55 -15.07 -2.15
N GLU A 261 20.43 -15.71 -1.79
CA GLU A 261 19.40 -16.15 -2.74
C GLU A 261 18.41 -15.03 -3.13
N ASP A 262 18.36 -13.96 -2.33
CA ASP A 262 17.45 -12.83 -2.55
C ASP A 262 18.10 -11.53 -2.07
N ALA A 263 18.54 -10.71 -3.03
CA ALA A 263 19.25 -9.45 -2.78
C ALA A 263 18.40 -8.38 -2.07
N PHE A 264 17.09 -8.57 -1.96
CA PHE A 264 16.18 -7.67 -1.23
C PHE A 264 15.88 -8.16 0.19
N ASP A 265 16.12 -9.44 0.47
CA ASP A 265 15.83 -10.06 1.75
C ASP A 265 17.01 -9.92 2.72
N TYR A 266 16.66 -9.92 4.01
CA TYR A 266 17.60 -9.81 5.11
C TYR A 266 17.30 -10.91 6.11
N GLY A 267 18.33 -11.61 6.58
CA GLY A 267 18.16 -12.75 7.46
C GLY A 267 19.42 -13.19 8.17
N VAL A 268 19.34 -14.37 8.79
CA VAL A 268 20.44 -15.02 9.52
C VAL A 268 20.47 -16.48 9.10
N LYS A 269 21.65 -16.97 8.70
CA LYS A 269 21.87 -18.38 8.30
C LYS A 269 20.86 -18.87 7.24
N GLY A 270 20.57 -18.04 6.23
CA GLY A 270 19.64 -18.36 5.14
C GLY A 270 18.16 -18.20 5.50
N ALA A 271 17.80 -17.95 6.76
CA ALA A 271 16.41 -17.71 7.16
C ALA A 271 16.10 -16.20 7.17
N SER A 272 15.07 -15.80 6.42
CA SER A 272 14.59 -14.41 6.39
C SER A 272 14.14 -13.93 7.77
N GLY A 273 14.55 -12.72 8.15
CA GLY A 273 14.07 -12.00 9.32
C GLY A 273 12.91 -11.05 9.02
N LEU A 274 12.48 -10.96 7.76
CA LEU A 274 11.48 -10.00 7.32
C LEU A 274 10.05 -10.53 7.48
N THR A 275 9.11 -9.59 7.57
CA THR A 275 7.69 -9.88 7.69
C THR A 275 7.12 -10.27 6.33
N ARG A 276 6.12 -11.17 6.32
CA ARG A 276 5.42 -11.60 5.11
C ARG A 276 3.96 -11.15 5.12
N LEU A 277 3.46 -10.72 3.97
CA LEU A 277 2.05 -10.47 3.71
C LEU A 277 1.49 -11.69 2.95
N HIS A 278 0.63 -12.45 3.61
CA HIS A 278 0.08 -13.69 3.08
C HIS A 278 -1.37 -13.48 2.66
N PHE A 279 -1.70 -13.89 1.44
CA PHE A 279 -3.04 -13.79 0.87
C PHE A 279 -3.67 -15.17 0.74
N ARG A 280 -4.97 -15.26 1.07
CA ARG A 280 -5.78 -16.45 0.87
C ARG A 280 -7.08 -16.09 0.18
N LEU A 281 -7.37 -16.79 -0.90
CA LEU A 281 -8.57 -16.60 -1.70
C LEU A 281 -9.81 -16.97 -0.86
N LYS A 282 -10.84 -16.13 -0.92
CA LYS A 282 -12.12 -16.37 -0.27
C LYS A 282 -12.95 -17.39 -1.03
N GLU A 283 -13.97 -17.95 -0.37
CA GLU A 283 -14.96 -18.81 -1.02
C GLU A 283 -15.63 -18.04 -2.16
N PRO A 284 -15.62 -18.58 -3.40
CA PRO A 284 -16.28 -17.92 -4.52
C PRO A 284 -17.80 -17.91 -4.29
N THR A 285 -18.45 -16.79 -4.60
CA THR A 285 -19.93 -16.68 -4.53
C THR A 285 -20.64 -17.12 -5.83
N GLY A 286 -19.91 -17.64 -6.83
CA GLY A 286 -20.41 -18.09 -8.13
C GLY A 286 -19.31 -18.66 -9.04
N GLU A 287 -19.66 -19.09 -10.26
CA GLU A 287 -18.67 -19.49 -11.29
C GLU A 287 -17.80 -18.29 -11.68
N ARG A 288 -16.49 -18.52 -11.85
CA ARG A 288 -15.56 -17.47 -12.27
C ARG A 288 -15.33 -17.57 -13.76
N ASP A 289 -15.75 -16.54 -14.49
CA ASP A 289 -15.27 -16.31 -15.85
C ASP A 289 -13.87 -15.71 -15.78
N GLY A 290 -12.84 -16.44 -16.23
CA GLY A 290 -11.49 -15.91 -16.40
C GLY A 290 -10.34 -16.81 -15.91
N VAL A 291 -9.15 -16.20 -15.82
CA VAL A 291 -7.90 -16.88 -15.44
C VAL A 291 -7.99 -17.41 -14.00
N ALA A 292 -7.54 -18.65 -13.79
CA ALA A 292 -7.50 -19.27 -12.47
C ALA A 292 -6.59 -18.48 -11.51
N LEU A 293 -7.21 -17.81 -10.53
CA LEU A 293 -6.49 -17.09 -9.49
C LEU A 293 -5.85 -18.08 -8.50
N PRO A 294 -4.62 -17.82 -8.01
CA PRO A 294 -3.96 -18.71 -7.07
C PRO A 294 -4.76 -18.79 -5.75
N PRO A 295 -4.91 -19.99 -5.15
CA PRO A 295 -5.66 -20.15 -3.90
C PRO A 295 -5.01 -19.39 -2.73
N GLN A 296 -3.69 -19.22 -2.78
CA GLN A 296 -2.91 -18.43 -1.84
C GLN A 296 -1.60 -17.97 -2.48
N PHE A 297 -1.06 -16.85 -2.01
CA PHE A 297 0.28 -16.38 -2.36
C PHE A 297 0.86 -15.56 -1.20
N THR A 298 2.15 -15.27 -1.26
CA THR A 298 2.85 -14.54 -0.19
C THR A 298 3.85 -13.56 -0.78
N LEU A 299 3.92 -12.37 -0.20
CA LEU A 299 4.93 -11.37 -0.50
C LEU A 299 5.83 -11.20 0.73
N THR A 300 7.14 -11.30 0.56
CA THR A 300 8.08 -10.83 1.57
C THR A 300 8.08 -9.31 1.54
N LEU A 301 7.82 -8.66 2.67
CA LEU A 301 7.76 -7.22 2.78
C LEU A 301 9.16 -6.67 2.98
N TYR A 302 9.86 -6.40 1.88
CA TYR A 302 11.23 -5.89 1.91
C TYR A 302 11.30 -4.44 2.44
N PRO A 303 12.46 -3.99 2.93
CA PRO A 303 12.66 -2.59 3.31
C PRO A 303 12.43 -1.66 2.12
N GLY A 304 11.51 -0.71 2.28
CA GLY A 304 11.12 0.24 1.23
C GLY A 304 10.19 -0.35 0.16
N SER A 305 9.70 -1.57 0.33
CA SER A 305 8.78 -2.19 -0.63
C SER A 305 7.40 -1.54 -0.66
N VAL A 306 6.73 -1.66 -1.81
CA VAL A 306 5.34 -1.23 -2.00
C VAL A 306 4.58 -2.29 -2.77
N PHE A 307 3.44 -2.73 -2.24
CA PHE A 307 2.47 -3.54 -2.96
C PHE A 307 1.20 -2.76 -3.22
N PHE A 308 0.86 -2.58 -4.48
CA PHE A 308 -0.38 -1.96 -4.94
C PHE A 308 -1.43 -3.02 -5.26
N MET A 309 -2.66 -2.82 -4.79
CA MET A 309 -3.80 -3.67 -5.15
C MET A 309 -5.11 -2.86 -5.25
N PRO A 310 -6.02 -3.20 -6.17
CA PRO A 310 -7.35 -2.63 -6.25
C PRO A 310 -8.28 -3.23 -5.17
N LEU A 311 -9.43 -2.60 -4.90
CA LEU A 311 -10.44 -3.16 -4.00
C LEU A 311 -11.02 -4.49 -4.48
N SER A 312 -11.02 -4.76 -5.78
CA SER A 312 -11.41 -6.07 -6.33
C SER A 312 -10.53 -7.20 -5.76
N THR A 313 -9.23 -6.96 -5.57
CA THR A 313 -8.34 -7.92 -4.90
C THR A 313 -8.69 -8.08 -3.42
N ASN A 314 -9.00 -6.99 -2.70
CA ASN A 314 -9.43 -7.05 -1.29
C ASN A 314 -10.76 -7.80 -1.12
N ARG A 315 -11.64 -7.69 -2.12
CA ARG A 315 -12.88 -8.45 -2.18
C ARG A 315 -12.62 -9.94 -2.38
N LEU A 316 -11.66 -10.31 -3.23
CA LEU A 316 -11.35 -11.71 -3.55
C LEU A 316 -10.47 -12.42 -2.51
N TYR A 317 -9.62 -11.70 -1.79
CA TYR A 317 -8.64 -12.28 -0.87
C TYR A 317 -8.79 -11.73 0.55
N THR A 318 -8.53 -12.59 1.53
CA THR A 318 -8.09 -12.14 2.85
C THR A 318 -6.58 -12.03 2.86
N HIS A 319 -6.03 -11.18 3.73
CA HIS A 319 -4.61 -11.04 3.94
C HIS A 319 -4.23 -11.03 5.41
N GLU A 320 -3.01 -11.44 5.73
CA GLU A 320 -2.48 -11.44 7.08
C GLU A 320 -0.99 -11.09 7.13
N ILE A 321 -0.58 -10.52 8.26
CA ILE A 321 0.80 -10.16 8.54
C ILE A 321 1.43 -11.27 9.37
N ARG A 322 2.39 -11.99 8.77
CA ARG A 322 3.12 -13.09 9.38
C ARG A 322 4.55 -12.65 9.74
N PRO A 323 4.93 -12.61 11.02
CA PRO A 323 6.32 -12.34 11.40
C PRO A 323 7.22 -13.54 11.03
N SER A 324 8.53 -13.29 10.95
CA SER A 324 9.52 -14.34 10.73
C SER A 324 9.57 -15.36 11.88
N MET A 325 10.04 -16.57 11.57
CA MET A 325 10.27 -17.65 12.53
C MET A 325 11.48 -17.40 13.43
N LEU A 326 12.43 -16.52 13.04
CA LEU A 326 13.59 -16.15 13.85
C LEU A 326 13.18 -15.57 15.21
N ASP A 327 14.00 -15.73 16.24
CA ASP A 327 13.71 -15.20 17.57
C ASP A 327 13.50 -13.67 17.57
N ALA A 328 12.60 -13.19 18.42
CA ALA A 328 12.19 -11.79 18.52
C ALA A 328 13.37 -10.82 18.72
N GLU A 329 14.47 -11.28 19.31
CA GLU A 329 15.70 -10.50 19.49
C GLU A 329 16.39 -10.12 18.18
N LEU A 330 16.30 -10.99 17.17
CA LEU A 330 16.89 -10.79 15.85
C LEU A 330 15.98 -10.00 14.92
N LEU A 331 14.69 -9.88 15.24
CA LEU A 331 13.73 -9.27 14.35
C LEU A 331 13.83 -7.74 14.38
N PRO A 332 13.88 -7.08 13.21
CA PRO A 332 13.77 -5.64 13.12
C PRO A 332 12.37 -5.18 13.55
N THR A 333 12.24 -3.89 13.87
CA THR A 333 10.93 -3.30 14.14
C THR A 333 10.33 -2.82 12.84
N ARG A 334 9.13 -3.29 12.51
CA ARG A 334 8.46 -2.95 11.26
C ARG A 334 7.50 -1.78 11.47
N LEU A 335 7.55 -0.81 10.57
CA LEU A 335 6.50 0.17 10.34
C LEU A 335 5.74 -0.25 9.07
N GLY A 336 4.51 -0.71 9.23
CA GLY A 336 3.58 -0.89 8.12
C GLY A 336 2.87 0.43 7.85
N TYR A 337 2.98 0.94 6.63
CA TYR A 337 2.38 2.21 6.22
C TYR A 337 1.41 1.94 5.08
N VAL A 338 0.13 1.78 5.41
CA VAL A 338 -0.92 1.37 4.46
C VAL A 338 -1.70 2.59 4.02
N VAL A 339 -1.59 2.94 2.75
CA VAL A 339 -2.29 4.08 2.15
C VAL A 339 -3.51 3.57 1.39
N ARG A 340 -4.63 4.25 1.57
CA ARG A 340 -5.95 3.87 1.05
C ARG A 340 -6.67 5.12 0.52
N CYS A 341 -7.75 4.86 -0.21
CA CYS A 341 -8.68 5.88 -0.67
C CYS A 341 -9.83 6.03 0.32
N SER A 342 -10.14 7.25 0.76
CA SER A 342 -11.38 7.56 1.47
C SER A 342 -12.23 8.55 0.67
N SER A 343 -13.53 8.29 0.62
CA SER A 343 -14.57 9.20 0.13
C SER A 343 -15.42 9.80 1.25
N ALA A 344 -15.21 9.39 2.51
CA ALA A 344 -15.96 9.90 3.65
C ALA A 344 -15.38 11.23 4.14
N GLU A 345 -15.88 12.34 3.60
CA GLU A 345 -15.50 13.68 4.04
C GLU A 345 -16.13 14.02 5.39
N ALA A 346 -15.34 14.64 6.26
CA ALA A 346 -15.75 15.00 7.61
C ALA A 346 -15.37 16.44 7.96
N VAL A 347 -16.11 17.00 8.91
CA VAL A 347 -15.85 18.31 9.53
C VAL A 347 -15.90 18.16 11.03
N HIS A 348 -14.89 18.64 11.73
CA HIS A 348 -14.95 18.83 13.17
C HIS A 348 -15.20 20.29 13.48
N LYS A 349 -16.25 20.58 14.25
CA LYS A 349 -16.61 21.92 14.74
C LYS A 349 -17.45 21.84 16.01
N ASN A 350 -17.31 22.82 16.90
CA ASN A 350 -18.06 22.88 18.16
C ASN A 350 -17.97 21.56 18.97
N ASP A 351 -16.76 21.00 19.08
CA ASP A 351 -16.45 19.73 19.76
C ASP A 351 -17.22 18.51 19.25
N ARG A 352 -17.67 18.56 17.99
CA ARG A 352 -18.43 17.49 17.34
C ARG A 352 -17.88 17.22 15.95
N THR A 353 -17.90 15.95 15.55
CA THR A 353 -17.54 15.53 14.18
C THR A 353 -18.81 15.25 13.38
N PHE A 354 -18.85 15.76 12.16
CA PHE A 354 -19.93 15.59 11.19
C PHE A 354 -19.40 14.95 9.91
N LEU A 355 -20.18 14.06 9.32
CA LEU A 355 -19.97 13.57 7.95
C LEU A 355 -20.63 14.53 6.96
N LYS A 356 -19.98 14.79 5.82
CA LYS A 356 -20.61 15.45 4.69
C LYS A 356 -21.31 14.40 3.83
N VAL A 357 -22.64 14.44 3.80
CA VAL A 357 -23.47 13.50 3.03
C VAL A 357 -24.40 14.29 2.15
N ALA A 358 -24.28 14.13 0.82
CA ALA A 358 -25.11 14.83 -0.17
C ALA A 358 -25.15 16.38 -0.01
N GLY A 359 -24.09 16.97 0.55
CA GLY A 359 -24.01 18.41 0.83
C GLY A 359 -24.45 18.82 2.25
N ASP A 360 -25.10 17.93 2.98
CA ASP A 360 -25.52 18.14 4.37
C ASP A 360 -24.47 17.66 5.38
N LEU A 361 -24.53 18.20 6.60
CA LEU A 361 -23.72 17.76 7.72
C LEU A 361 -24.54 16.85 8.64
N VAL A 362 -24.12 15.60 8.75
CA VAL A 362 -24.73 14.60 9.65
C VAL A 362 -23.77 14.32 10.80
N GLU A 363 -24.20 14.61 12.03
CA GLU A 363 -23.37 14.38 13.22
C GLU A 363 -23.02 12.90 13.40
N LEU A 364 -21.78 12.60 13.76
CA LEU A 364 -21.41 11.26 14.20
C LEU A 364 -22.09 10.96 15.53
N GLY A 365 -23.07 10.06 15.49
CA GLY A 365 -23.80 9.59 16.65
C GLY A 365 -23.05 8.56 17.48
N PRO A 366 -23.55 8.25 18.68
CA PRO A 366 -22.99 7.21 19.53
C PRO A 366 -23.22 5.82 18.93
N LEU A 367 -22.37 4.87 19.34
CA LEU A 367 -22.52 3.46 19.04
C LEU A 367 -23.82 2.93 19.66
N THR A 368 -24.69 2.31 18.84
CA THR A 368 -25.87 1.56 19.33
C THR A 368 -25.59 0.06 19.27
N PRO A 369 -26.11 -0.76 20.22
CA PRO A 369 -25.93 -2.21 20.16
C PRO A 369 -26.41 -2.82 18.84
N ALA A 370 -27.60 -2.43 18.38
CA ALA A 370 -28.16 -2.92 17.12
C ALA A 370 -27.33 -2.50 15.89
N GLY A 371 -26.86 -1.26 15.85
CA GLY A 371 -25.96 -0.77 14.80
C GLY A 371 -24.64 -1.53 14.78
N MET A 372 -24.07 -1.80 15.97
CA MET A 372 -22.84 -2.57 16.11
C MET A 372 -22.99 -4.02 15.65
N ASP A 373 -24.09 -4.67 15.97
CA ASP A 373 -24.35 -6.04 15.54
C ASP A 373 -24.59 -6.12 14.01
N LYS A 374 -25.26 -5.12 13.42
CA LYS A 374 -25.38 -5.00 11.97
C LYS A 374 -24.00 -4.80 11.32
N LEU A 375 -23.20 -3.86 11.80
CA LEU A 375 -21.88 -3.56 11.26
C LEU A 375 -20.93 -4.76 11.35
N ARG A 376 -20.92 -5.46 12.49
CA ARG A 376 -20.09 -6.67 12.69
C ARG A 376 -20.49 -7.82 11.77
N ARG A 377 -21.79 -7.99 11.48
CA ARG A 377 -22.26 -8.98 10.50
C ARG A 377 -21.72 -8.68 9.11
N LEU A 378 -21.80 -7.43 8.65
CA LEU A 378 -21.25 -7.00 7.36
C LEU A 378 -19.72 -7.20 7.32
N TYR A 379 -19.01 -6.86 8.39
CA TYR A 379 -17.56 -7.09 8.49
C TYR A 379 -17.20 -8.58 8.40
N ALA A 380 -18.00 -9.47 8.98
CA ALA A 380 -17.79 -10.91 8.90
C ALA A 380 -18.08 -11.43 7.49
N GLU A 381 -19.12 -10.93 6.84
CA GLU A 381 -19.48 -11.27 5.46
C GLU A 381 -18.40 -10.86 4.46
N GLU A 382 -17.86 -9.64 4.60
CA GLU A 382 -16.77 -9.12 3.78
C GLU A 382 -15.49 -9.96 3.92
N ASN A 383 -15.24 -10.51 5.11
CA ASN A 383 -14.07 -11.37 5.33
C ASN A 383 -14.25 -12.77 4.72
N ARG A 384 -15.50 -13.26 4.63
CA ARG A 384 -15.80 -14.64 4.21
C ARG A 384 -16.03 -14.76 2.70
N THR A 385 -16.69 -13.78 2.09
CA THR A 385 -17.23 -13.89 0.74
C THR A 385 -16.52 -12.98 -0.25
N SER A 386 -16.62 -13.32 -1.54
CA SER A 386 -16.18 -12.46 -2.65
C SER A 386 -17.24 -11.48 -3.15
N SER A 387 -18.35 -11.32 -2.42
CA SER A 387 -19.44 -10.43 -2.80
C SER A 387 -19.08 -8.97 -2.55
N PHE A 388 -19.71 -8.05 -3.29
CA PHE A 388 -19.73 -6.65 -2.90
C PHE A 388 -20.58 -6.49 -1.64
N ILE A 389 -20.03 -5.76 -0.66
CA ILE A 389 -20.72 -5.48 0.58
C ILE A 389 -21.22 -4.05 0.53
N ASP A 390 -22.54 -3.90 0.47
CA ASP A 390 -23.19 -2.61 0.61
C ASP A 390 -23.37 -2.32 2.10
N TYR A 391 -22.71 -1.27 2.58
CA TYR A 391 -22.87 -0.80 3.95
C TYR A 391 -24.10 0.10 4.12
N GLY A 392 -24.66 0.62 3.03
CA GLY A 392 -25.72 1.60 3.03
C GLY A 392 -25.37 2.92 3.74
N ASP A 393 -26.32 3.85 3.74
CA ASP A 393 -26.15 5.20 4.30
C ASP A 393 -26.63 5.32 5.75
N GLU A 394 -26.66 4.22 6.52
CA GLU A 394 -27.26 4.20 7.86
C GLU A 394 -26.23 4.29 9.00
N PHE A 395 -24.95 4.06 8.70
CA PHE A 395 -23.90 4.03 9.70
C PHE A 395 -23.34 5.43 9.94
N PHE A 396 -23.96 6.21 10.80
CA PHE A 396 -23.46 7.53 11.24
C PHE A 396 -22.64 7.46 12.54
N PHE A 397 -21.89 6.39 12.74
CA PHE A 397 -21.03 6.22 13.92
C PHE A 397 -19.68 5.62 13.53
N SER A 398 -18.72 5.67 14.46
CA SER A 398 -17.43 5.00 14.33
C SER A 398 -17.14 4.11 15.53
N MET A 399 -16.45 3.00 15.26
CA MET A 399 -15.88 2.16 16.32
C MET A 399 -14.58 2.74 16.89
N ASN A 400 -13.98 3.72 16.19
CA ASN A 400 -12.76 4.39 16.60
C ASN A 400 -13.11 5.66 17.36
N MET A 401 -12.79 5.72 18.65
CA MET A 401 -13.08 6.90 19.47
C MET A 401 -12.35 8.16 18.97
N GLY A 402 -11.20 7.98 18.34
CA GLY A 402 -10.44 9.04 17.70
C GLY A 402 -11.21 9.84 16.64
N ASP A 403 -12.20 9.23 15.98
CA ASP A 403 -12.97 9.89 14.91
C ASP A 403 -13.92 10.96 15.44
N TYR A 404 -14.25 10.91 16.73
CA TYR A 404 -15.11 11.89 17.41
C TYR A 404 -14.34 13.11 17.92
N VAL A 405 -13.00 13.06 17.89
CA VAL A 405 -12.13 14.10 18.45
C VAL A 405 -11.57 14.97 17.33
N ALA A 406 -11.30 16.24 17.64
CA ALA A 406 -10.68 17.17 16.70
C ALA A 406 -9.38 16.59 16.11
N PRO A 407 -9.22 16.58 14.77
CA PRO A 407 -7.97 16.15 14.16
C PRO A 407 -6.84 17.13 14.51
N ARG A 408 -5.61 16.63 14.59
CA ARG A 408 -4.42 17.47 14.83
C ARG A 408 -3.89 18.04 13.51
N VAL A 409 -3.47 19.31 13.52
CA VAL A 409 -2.97 20.04 12.34
C VAL A 409 -1.46 19.96 12.19
#